data_AF-R0KHS6-F1
#
_entry.id   AF-R0KHS6-F1
#
_cell.length_a   1.000
_cell.length_b   1.000
_cell.length_c   1.000
_cell.angle_alpha   90.00
_cell.angle_beta   90.00
_cell.angle_gamma   90.00
#
_symmetry.space_group_name_H-M   'P 1'
#
loop_
_entity.id
_entity.type
_entity.pdbx_description
1 polymer ?
#
loop_
_entity_poly.entity_id
_entity_poly.type
_entity_poly.pdbx_seq_one_letter_code
_entity_poly.pdbx_strand_id
1 'polypeptide(L)' 'ISADDANEVIKRYRRASSLLLEEVLQGSLERECLEERCTQEEAREVFEND' A
#
# COMPACT_ATOMS: atom_id res chain seq x y z
N ILE A 1 -10.50 12.60 -22.86
CA ILE A 1 -10.73 12.00 -21.53
C ILE A 1 -9.85 12.76 -20.56
N SER A 2 -10.41 13.36 -19.51
CA SER A 2 -9.61 14.06 -18.50
C SER A 2 -8.78 13.06 -17.68
N ALA A 3 -7.73 13.53 -17.01
CA ALA A 3 -7.03 12.71 -16.02
C ALA A 3 -7.98 12.28 -14.89
N ASP A 4 -8.91 13.15 -14.50
CA ASP A 4 -9.96 12.84 -13.53
C ASP A 4 -10.89 11.74 -14.04
N ASP A 5 -11.45 11.89 -15.25
CA ASP A 5 -12.31 10.85 -15.87
C ASP A 5 -11.60 9.51 -16.03
N ALA A 6 -10.28 9.52 -16.28
CA ALA A 6 -9.48 8.31 -16.43
C ALA A 6 -9.22 7.61 -15.07
N ASN A 7 -9.10 8.35 -13.97
CA ASN A 7 -8.90 7.80 -12.63
C ASN A 7 -10.16 7.12 -12.07
N GLU A 8 -11.36 7.52 -12.52
CA GLU A 8 -12.62 6.86 -12.16
C GLU A 8 -12.70 5.42 -12.69
N VAL A 9 -12.04 5.15 -13.82
CA VAL A 9 -12.05 3.82 -14.47
C VAL A 9 -10.77 3.03 -14.15
N ILE A 10 -9.62 3.69 -14.09
CA ILE A 10 -8.32 3.07 -13.80
C ILE A 10 -7.90 3.46 -12.39
N LYS A 11 -8.19 2.58 -11.41
CA LYS A 11 -7.64 2.71 -10.07
C LYS A 11 -6.12 2.55 -10.14
N ARG A 12 -5.39 3.65 -9.97
CA ARG A 12 -3.95 3.57 -9.75
C ARG A 12 -3.73 3.08 -8.32
N TYR A 13 -3.16 1.90 -8.19
CA TYR A 13 -2.67 1.42 -6.91
C TYR A 13 -1.66 2.42 -6.35
N ARG A 14 -1.76 2.72 -5.05
CA ARG A 14 -0.73 3.50 -4.38
C ARG A 14 0.61 2.77 -4.49
N ARG A 15 1.68 3.54 -4.45
CA ARG A 15 3.02 2.97 -4.39
C ARG A 15 3.29 2.62 -2.94
N ALA A 16 3.70 1.39 -2.67
CA ALA A 16 4.35 1.03 -1.41
C ALA A 16 5.47 2.04 -1.18
N SER A 17 5.50 2.71 -0.03
CA SER A 17 6.33 3.88 0.33
C SER A 17 5.87 5.27 -0.16
N SER A 18 4.60 5.45 -0.56
CA SER A 18 4.08 6.77 -0.92
C SER A 18 4.01 7.74 0.27
N LEU A 19 4.00 7.19 1.48
CA LEU A 19 4.10 7.92 2.74
C LEU A 19 5.55 7.77 3.23
N LEU A 20 6.33 8.84 3.23
CA LEU A 20 7.75 8.83 3.66
C LEU A 20 7.99 8.29 5.09
N LEU A 21 6.93 8.06 5.87
CA LEU A 21 6.92 7.58 7.25
C LEU A 21 5.86 6.48 7.47
N GLU A 22 5.52 5.71 6.43
CA GLU A 22 4.52 4.62 6.52
C GLU A 22 4.84 3.62 7.62
N GLU A 23 6.13 3.30 7.79
CA GLU A 23 6.68 2.37 8.80
C GLU A 23 6.41 2.77 10.27
N VAL A 24 5.91 3.98 10.53
CA VAL A 24 5.48 4.40 11.88
C VAL A 24 4.07 3.88 12.21
N LEU A 25 3.30 3.51 11.19
CA LEU A 25 1.98 2.91 11.33
C LEU A 25 2.11 1.42 11.62
N GLN A 26 1.08 0.84 12.24
CA GLN A 26 1.00 -0.61 12.37
C GLN A 26 0.87 -1.24 10.97
N GLY A 27 1.70 -2.25 10.69
CA GLY A 27 1.66 -3.03 9.46
C GLY A 27 0.26 -3.58 9.16
N SER A 28 -0.15 -3.57 7.89
CA SER A 28 -1.48 -4.03 7.46
C SER A 28 -1.42 -4.79 6.16
N LEU A 29 -1.80 -6.08 6.19
CA LEU A 29 -1.81 -6.94 5.00
C LEU A 29 -2.69 -6.38 3.88
N GLU A 30 -3.85 -5.81 4.23
CA GLU A 30 -4.77 -5.23 3.25
C GLU A 30 -4.13 -4.03 2.55
N ARG A 31 -3.62 -3.05 3.31
CA ARG A 31 -3.04 -1.83 2.77
C ARG A 31 -1.74 -2.10 2.01
N GLU A 32 -0.78 -2.79 2.61
CA GLU A 32 0.59 -2.89 2.08
C GLU A 32 0.73 -3.97 1.00
N CYS A 33 -0.03 -5.07 1.08
CA CYS A 33 0.17 -6.24 0.23
C CYS A 33 -1.02 -6.61 -0.69
N LEU A 34 -2.25 -6.23 -0.36
CA LEU A 34 -3.43 -6.48 -1.22
C LEU A 34 -3.78 -5.26 -2.07
N GLU A 35 -3.72 -4.06 -1.49
CA GLU A 35 -3.92 -2.80 -2.19
C GLU A 35 -2.60 -2.27 -2.79
N GLU A 36 -1.46 -2.61 -2.20
CA GLU A 36 -0.15 -2.17 -2.68
C GLU A 36 0.77 -3.37 -2.94
N ARG A 37 1.93 -3.11 -3.57
CA ARG A 37 2.94 -4.15 -3.80
C ARG A 37 3.99 -4.08 -2.70
N CYS A 38 3.88 -4.98 -1.73
CA CYS A 38 4.85 -5.10 -0.64
C CYS A 38 6.07 -5.98 -0.98
N THR A 39 7.09 -5.84 -0.15
CA THR A 39 8.24 -6.73 0.03
C THR A 39 7.87 -7.90 0.96
N GLN A 40 8.75 -8.91 1.02
CA GLN A 40 8.58 -10.00 1.98
C GLN A 40 8.65 -9.51 3.43
N GLU A 41 9.40 -8.45 3.70
CA GLU A 41 9.60 -7.93 5.06
C GLU A 41 8.33 -7.27 5.59
N GLU A 42 7.73 -6.35 4.82
CA GLU A 42 6.43 -5.74 5.16
C GLU A 42 5.35 -6.81 5.38
N ALA A 43 5.32 -7.86 4.55
CA ALA A 43 4.39 -8.98 4.76
C ALA A 43 4.65 -9.77 6.05
N ARG A 44 5.93 -9.89 6.47
CA ARG A 44 6.33 -10.59 7.70
C ARG A 44 5.91 -9.79 8.93
N GLU A 45 6.16 -8.49 8.94
CA GLU A 45 5.87 -7.57 10.05
C GLU A 45 4.41 -7.63 10.52
N VAL A 46 3.45 -7.82 9.60
CA VAL A 46 2.02 -7.95 9.95
C VAL A 46 1.73 -9.13 10.90
N PHE A 47 2.53 -10.19 10.85
CA PHE A 47 2.31 -11.40 11.65
C PHE A 47 3.19 -11.46 12.90
N GLU A 48 4.11 -10.51 13.06
CA GLU A 48 4.93 -10.43 14.25
C GLU A 48 4.13 -9.78 15.36
N ASN A 49 3.96 -10.51 16.46
CA ASN A 49 3.45 -9.92 17.69
C ASN A 49 4.68 -9.72 18.57
N ASP A 50 5.01 -8.46 18.86
CA ASP A 50 5.98 -8.11 19.91
C ASP A 50 5.57 -8.67 21.28
#